data_AF-K6VUU3-F1
#
_entry.id   AF-K6VUU3-F1
#
_cell.length_a   1.000
_cell.length_b   1.000
_cell.length_c   1.000
_cell.angle_alpha   90.00
_cell.angle_beta   90.00
_cell.angle_gamma   90.00
#
_symmetry.space_group_name_H-M   'P 1'
#
loop_
_entity.id
_entity.type
_entity.pdbx_description
1 polymer ?
#
loop_
_entity_poly.entity_id
_entity_poly.type
_entity_poly.pdbx_seq_one_letter_code
_entity_poly.pdbx_strand_id
1 'polypeptide(L)'
;MTPQEPYEDEAAFDPVEVAAAERLDEEIAAVLSGSVRPGSADSDLVAMAGAFRRGPSVSTYAAVERRVAEARPRRSRWRWSPAQVAAAVLGTVLVVHGVVNMVAGEWISTSLGEPHNQHAMIDGGLAFIAIGAAIAVASTRRRWLPVAVIVGVPLGLIMGGRGVHEIGVFAWGAVAHGAAGLAAIVLLVTYSVAWRYSRRRGREEPV
;
A
#
# COMPACT_ATOMS: atom_id res chain seq x y z
N MET A 1 -72.96 -53.62 -8.49
CA MET A 1 -73.09 -52.35 -7.75
C MET A 1 -71.97 -52.32 -6.73
N THR A 2 -70.88 -51.64 -7.07
CA THR A 2 -69.81 -51.30 -6.12
C THR A 2 -70.22 -50.01 -5.39
N PRO A 3 -70.16 -49.95 -4.05
CA PRO A 3 -70.45 -48.70 -3.34
C PRO A 3 -69.30 -47.73 -3.57
N GLN A 4 -69.62 -46.51 -3.99
CA GLN A 4 -68.68 -45.38 -3.96
C GLN A 4 -68.36 -45.07 -2.50
N GLU A 5 -67.08 -45.12 -2.14
CA GLU A 5 -66.59 -44.57 -0.89
C GLU A 5 -66.92 -43.06 -0.83
N PRO A 6 -67.30 -42.53 0.35
CA PRO A 6 -67.45 -41.09 0.51
C PRO A 6 -66.06 -40.46 0.39
N TYR A 7 -65.88 -39.61 -0.62
CA TYR A 7 -64.77 -38.66 -0.67
C TYR A 7 -64.74 -37.93 0.68
N GLU A 8 -63.66 -38.11 1.43
CA GLU A 8 -63.34 -37.26 2.57
C GLU A 8 -63.35 -35.81 2.06
N ASP A 9 -64.20 -34.98 2.67
CA ASP A 9 -64.15 -33.52 2.50
C ASP A 9 -62.70 -33.08 2.61
N GLU A 10 -62.15 -32.48 1.54
CA GLU A 10 -60.84 -31.84 1.55
C GLU A 10 -60.81 -30.88 2.74
N ALA A 11 -60.07 -31.26 3.80
CA ALA A 11 -59.97 -30.47 5.01
C ALA A 11 -59.52 -29.06 4.64
N ALA A 12 -60.43 -28.09 4.73
CA ALA A 12 -60.14 -26.70 4.44
C ALA A 12 -58.92 -26.27 5.27
N PHE A 13 -57.88 -25.76 4.60
CA PHE A 13 -56.65 -25.32 5.25
C PHE A 13 -56.96 -24.35 6.39
N ASP A 14 -56.22 -24.48 7.49
CA ASP A 14 -56.38 -23.59 8.65
C ASP A 14 -56.08 -22.13 8.22
N PRO A 15 -57.02 -21.19 8.39
CA PRO A 15 -56.80 -19.79 8.03
C PRO A 15 -55.57 -19.17 8.74
N VAL A 16 -55.18 -19.69 9.90
CA VAL A 16 -53.96 -19.25 10.60
C VAL A 16 -52.70 -19.68 9.85
N GLU A 17 -52.68 -20.89 9.31
CA GLU A 17 -51.57 -21.40 8.51
C GLU A 17 -51.46 -20.64 7.17
N VAL A 18 -52.60 -20.35 6.54
CA VAL A 18 -52.63 -19.53 5.31
C VAL A 18 -52.06 -18.13 5.55
N ALA A 19 -52.49 -17.46 6.63
CA ALA A 19 -51.96 -16.13 6.97
C ALA A 19 -50.49 -16.15 7.41
N ALA A 20 -49.98 -17.28 7.92
CA ALA A 20 -48.55 -17.45 8.19
C ALA A 20 -47.74 -17.61 6.90
N ALA A 21 -48.26 -18.38 5.94
CA ALA A 21 -47.63 -18.58 4.64
C ALA A 21 -47.57 -17.27 3.83
N GLU A 22 -48.66 -16.50 3.79
CA GLU A 22 -48.69 -15.20 3.09
C GLU A 22 -47.65 -14.21 3.65
N ARG A 23 -47.50 -14.16 4.99
CA ARG A 23 -46.47 -13.32 5.63
C ARG A 23 -45.05 -13.75 5.28
N LEU A 24 -44.82 -15.06 5.19
CA LEU A 24 -43.51 -15.60 4.79
C LEU A 24 -43.19 -15.25 3.33
N ASP A 25 -44.18 -15.34 2.43
CA ASP A 25 -44.03 -14.96 1.03
C ASP A 25 -43.72 -13.46 0.86
N GLU A 26 -44.37 -12.59 1.65
CA GLU A 26 -44.06 -11.16 1.70
C GLU A 26 -42.62 -10.89 2.16
N GLU A 27 -42.13 -11.61 3.18
CA GLU A 27 -40.76 -11.50 3.66
C GLU A 27 -39.75 -11.95 2.60
N ILE A 28 -40.00 -13.08 1.94
CA ILE A 28 -39.16 -13.58 0.84
C ILE A 28 -39.09 -12.55 -0.30
N ALA A 29 -40.23 -11.99 -0.71
CA ALA A 29 -40.29 -10.97 -1.75
C ALA A 29 -39.53 -9.69 -1.36
N ALA A 30 -39.62 -9.27 -0.10
CA ALA A 30 -38.89 -8.11 0.41
C ALA A 30 -37.37 -8.37 0.42
N VAL A 31 -36.93 -9.55 0.87
CA VAL A 31 -35.49 -9.92 0.91
C VAL A 31 -34.92 -9.99 -0.52
N LEU A 32 -35.65 -10.61 -1.46
CA LEU A 32 -35.24 -10.72 -2.86
C LEU A 32 -35.17 -9.36 -3.56
N SER A 33 -36.11 -8.46 -3.27
CA SER A 33 -36.11 -7.08 -3.80
C SER A 33 -35.11 -6.15 -3.08
N GLY A 34 -34.57 -6.57 -1.94
CA GLY A 34 -33.62 -5.78 -1.15
C GLY A 34 -34.24 -4.59 -0.42
N SER A 35 -35.56 -4.61 -0.18
CA SER A 35 -36.31 -3.57 0.53
C SER A 35 -36.30 -3.75 2.06
N VAL A 36 -35.70 -4.82 2.56
CA VAL A 36 -35.64 -5.14 4.00
C VAL A 36 -34.65 -4.25 4.74
N ARG A 37 -35.00 -3.82 5.96
CA ARG A 37 -34.10 -3.07 6.83
C ARG A 37 -32.94 -3.95 7.29
N PRO A 38 -31.71 -3.41 7.39
CA PRO A 38 -30.58 -4.16 7.92
C PRO A 38 -30.88 -4.72 9.32
N GLY A 39 -30.72 -6.03 9.51
CA GLY A 39 -30.93 -6.72 10.78
C GLY A 39 -32.38 -7.06 11.13
N SER A 40 -33.36 -6.81 10.24
CA SER A 40 -34.77 -7.16 10.47
C SER A 40 -35.24 -8.44 9.78
N ALA A 41 -34.42 -9.06 8.92
CA ALA A 41 -34.72 -10.34 8.28
C ALA A 41 -33.83 -11.43 8.86
N ASP A 42 -34.34 -12.66 8.77
CA ASP A 42 -33.59 -13.87 9.05
C ASP A 42 -32.28 -13.93 8.25
N SER A 43 -31.16 -14.20 8.94
CA SER A 43 -29.84 -14.31 8.34
C SER A 43 -29.77 -15.40 7.28
N ASP A 44 -30.52 -16.49 7.44
CA ASP A 44 -30.50 -17.62 6.52
C ASP A 44 -31.26 -17.29 5.22
N LEU A 45 -32.39 -16.57 5.33
CA LEU A 45 -33.12 -16.04 4.17
C LEU A 45 -32.28 -15.02 3.39
N VAL A 46 -31.56 -14.14 4.09
CA VAL A 46 -30.66 -13.15 3.45
C VAL A 46 -29.51 -13.84 2.71
N ALA A 47 -28.93 -14.90 3.28
CA ALA A 47 -27.86 -15.68 2.67
C ALA A 47 -28.35 -16.42 1.40
N MET A 48 -29.50 -17.09 1.48
CA MET A 48 -30.09 -17.78 0.32
C MET A 48 -30.51 -16.80 -0.79
N ALA A 49 -31.13 -15.67 -0.45
CA ALA A 49 -31.50 -14.64 -1.42
C ALA A 49 -30.29 -13.96 -2.08
N GLY A 50 -29.11 -14.00 -1.45
CA GLY A 50 -27.84 -13.59 -2.06
C GLY A 50 -27.45 -14.46 -3.25
N ALA A 51 -27.75 -15.77 -3.20
CA ALA A 51 -27.42 -16.72 -4.26
C ALA A 51 -28.33 -16.60 -5.50
N PHE A 52 -29.57 -16.13 -5.32
CA PHE A 52 -30.57 -16.03 -6.41
C PHE A 52 -30.73 -14.63 -7.02
N ARG A 53 -30.05 -13.61 -6.48
CA ARG A 53 -30.10 -12.24 -7.02
C ARG A 53 -29.32 -12.12 -8.32
N ARG A 54 -30.00 -11.75 -9.40
CA ARG A 54 -29.40 -11.51 -10.74
C ARG A 54 -28.72 -10.14 -10.88
N GLY A 55 -28.85 -9.26 -9.90
CA GLY A 55 -28.23 -7.92 -9.88
C GLY A 55 -27.78 -7.52 -8.47
N PRO A 56 -26.65 -6.81 -8.32
CA PRO A 56 -26.16 -6.42 -6.99
C PRO A 56 -27.12 -5.44 -6.32
N SER A 57 -27.35 -5.62 -5.02
CA SER A 57 -28.18 -4.70 -4.23
C SER A 57 -27.57 -3.29 -4.16
N VAL A 58 -28.40 -2.26 -4.01
CA VAL A 58 -27.98 -0.85 -3.89
C VAL A 58 -26.98 -0.63 -2.73
N SER A 59 -27.03 -1.47 -1.69
CA SER A 59 -26.07 -1.42 -0.58
C SER A 59 -24.69 -1.96 -0.96
N THR A 60 -24.61 -2.95 -1.85
CA THR A 60 -23.35 -3.46 -2.41
C THR A 60 -22.71 -2.41 -3.31
N TYR A 61 -23.49 -1.74 -4.17
CA TYR A 61 -23.00 -0.61 -4.95
C TYR A 61 -22.52 0.53 -4.06
N ALA A 62 -23.25 0.90 -3.02
CA ALA A 62 -22.83 1.95 -2.09
C ALA A 62 -21.57 1.60 -1.28
N ALA A 63 -21.35 0.32 -0.98
CA ALA A 63 -20.12 -0.17 -0.32
C ALA A 63 -18.93 -0.20 -1.28
N VAL A 64 -19.13 -0.66 -2.52
CA VAL A 64 -18.12 -0.62 -3.58
C VAL A 64 -17.80 0.81 -3.95
N GLU A 65 -18.79 1.69 -4.08
CA GLU A 65 -18.63 3.09 -4.39
C GLU A 65 -17.90 3.83 -3.26
N ARG A 66 -18.18 3.51 -2.00
CA ARG A 66 -17.37 4.01 -0.86
C ARG A 66 -15.92 3.56 -0.97
N ARG A 67 -15.65 2.27 -1.19
CA ARG A 67 -14.28 1.78 -1.37
C ARG A 67 -13.59 2.36 -2.59
N VAL A 68 -14.30 2.58 -3.68
CA VAL A 68 -13.79 3.21 -4.90
C VAL A 68 -13.58 4.71 -4.71
N ALA A 69 -14.41 5.39 -3.91
CA ALA A 69 -14.25 6.79 -3.56
C ALA A 69 -13.10 7.01 -2.56
N GLU A 70 -12.86 6.07 -1.66
CA GLU A 70 -11.69 6.03 -0.77
C GLU A 70 -10.41 5.68 -1.54
N ALA A 71 -10.50 4.79 -2.54
CA ALA A 71 -9.40 4.45 -3.44
C ALA A 71 -9.14 5.53 -4.51
N ARG A 72 -10.13 6.37 -4.82
CA ARG A 72 -9.94 7.54 -5.68
C ARG A 72 -8.95 8.46 -4.96
N PRO A 73 -7.82 8.81 -5.60
CA PRO A 73 -6.91 9.77 -5.01
C PRO A 73 -7.68 11.08 -4.88
N ARG A 74 -8.09 11.42 -3.65
CA ARG A 74 -8.50 12.78 -3.29
C ARG A 74 -7.48 13.69 -3.95
N ARG A 75 -7.93 14.70 -4.72
CA ARG A 75 -7.12 15.79 -5.31
C ARG A 75 -6.38 16.53 -4.20
N SER A 76 -5.42 15.84 -3.59
CA SER A 76 -4.47 16.34 -2.64
C SER A 76 -3.40 16.94 -3.51
N ARG A 77 -3.21 18.26 -3.38
CA ARG A 77 -2.02 18.97 -3.87
C ARG A 77 -0.84 18.03 -3.68
N TRP A 78 0.00 17.85 -4.68
CA TRP A 78 1.08 16.86 -4.72
C TRP A 78 2.08 17.09 -3.57
N ARG A 79 1.70 16.68 -2.36
CA ARG A 79 2.46 16.88 -1.13
C ARG A 79 3.24 15.60 -0.90
N TRP A 80 4.50 15.65 -1.31
CA TRP A 80 5.47 14.60 -1.04
C TRP A 80 5.53 14.38 0.47
N SER A 81 5.51 13.12 0.91
CA SER A 81 5.76 12.83 2.31
C SER A 81 7.24 13.13 2.65
N PRO A 82 7.59 13.38 3.91
CA PRO A 82 8.98 13.55 4.32
C PRO A 82 9.88 12.38 3.88
N ALA A 83 9.36 11.14 3.91
CA ALA A 83 10.07 9.97 3.41
C ALA A 83 10.31 10.00 1.89
N GLN A 84 9.39 10.55 1.09
CA GLN A 84 9.61 10.75 -0.34
C GLN A 84 10.69 11.78 -0.61
N VAL A 85 10.68 12.89 0.14
CA VAL A 85 11.73 13.92 0.04
C VAL A 85 13.09 13.34 0.42
N ALA A 86 13.17 12.62 1.55
CA ALA A 86 14.41 11.99 2.00
C ALA A 86 14.93 10.94 1.00
N ALA A 87 14.06 10.12 0.42
CA ALA A 87 14.42 9.17 -0.63
C ALA A 87 14.96 9.89 -1.88
N ALA A 88 14.31 10.97 -2.32
CA ALA A 88 14.80 11.73 -3.47
C ALA A 88 16.14 12.40 -3.20
N VAL A 89 16.33 12.99 -2.02
CA VAL A 89 17.62 13.56 -1.60
C VAL A 89 18.71 12.49 -1.62
N LEU A 90 18.45 11.31 -1.01
CA LEU A 90 19.40 10.20 -1.03
C LEU A 90 19.72 9.75 -2.46
N GLY A 91 18.70 9.58 -3.32
CA GLY A 91 18.88 9.23 -4.71
C GLY A 91 19.73 10.25 -5.47
N THR A 92 19.46 11.54 -5.30
CA THR A 92 20.24 12.63 -5.91
C THR A 92 21.68 12.64 -5.41
N VAL A 93 21.91 12.50 -4.10
CA VAL A 93 23.27 12.43 -3.53
C VAL A 93 24.06 11.30 -4.15
N LEU A 94 23.47 10.11 -4.30
CA LEU A 94 24.13 8.95 -4.91
C LEU A 94 24.42 9.17 -6.41
N VAL A 95 23.49 9.76 -7.16
CA VAL A 95 23.75 10.11 -8.57
C VAL A 95 24.91 11.10 -8.69
N VAL A 96 24.89 12.17 -7.90
CA VAL A 96 25.96 13.17 -7.89
C VAL A 96 27.29 12.52 -7.49
N HIS A 97 27.28 11.65 -6.47
CA HIS A 97 28.47 10.91 -6.06
C HIS A 97 29.03 10.05 -7.20
N GLY A 98 28.17 9.34 -7.93
CA GLY A 98 28.60 8.54 -9.06
C GLY A 98 29.15 9.38 -10.23
N VAL A 99 28.54 10.52 -10.53
CA VAL A 99 29.07 11.47 -11.53
C VAL A 99 30.43 12.02 -11.12
N VAL A 100 30.59 12.38 -9.84
CA VAL A 100 31.88 12.87 -9.30
C VAL A 100 32.95 11.78 -9.40
N ASN A 101 32.64 10.52 -9.09
CA ASN A 101 33.59 9.41 -9.23
C ASN A 101 34.05 9.22 -10.69
N MET A 102 33.18 9.47 -11.67
CA MET A 102 33.53 9.38 -13.09
C MET A 102 34.35 10.59 -13.59
N VAL A 103 33.96 11.80 -13.21
CA VAL A 103 34.58 13.04 -13.73
C VAL A 103 35.85 13.41 -12.98
N ALA A 104 35.85 13.23 -11.66
CA ALA A 104 36.97 13.58 -10.79
C ALA A 104 37.77 12.34 -10.34
N GLY A 105 37.49 11.17 -10.90
CA GLY A 105 38.12 9.90 -10.50
C GLY A 105 39.65 9.94 -10.56
N GLU A 106 40.24 10.60 -11.56
CA GLU A 106 41.68 10.79 -11.68
C GLU A 106 42.26 11.70 -10.60
N TRP A 107 41.57 12.80 -10.28
CA TRP A 107 41.98 13.68 -9.20
C TRP A 107 41.86 12.99 -7.83
N ILE A 108 40.77 12.23 -7.62
CA ILE A 108 40.54 11.45 -6.40
C ILE A 108 41.61 10.35 -6.25
N SER A 109 41.86 9.58 -7.31
CA SER A 109 42.84 8.49 -7.28
C SER A 109 44.25 9.00 -7.02
N THR A 110 44.61 10.14 -7.61
CA THR A 110 45.90 10.81 -7.37
C THR A 110 45.99 11.35 -5.93
N SER A 111 44.91 11.93 -5.41
CA SER A 111 44.86 12.45 -4.03
C SER A 111 44.93 11.34 -2.98
N LEU A 112 44.49 10.13 -3.31
CA LEU A 112 44.54 8.94 -2.46
C LEU A 112 45.83 8.10 -2.64
N GLY A 113 46.69 8.45 -3.60
CA GLY A 113 47.91 7.69 -3.89
C GLY A 113 47.67 6.35 -4.63
N GLU A 114 46.50 6.18 -5.25
CA GLU A 114 46.08 4.96 -5.96
C GLU A 114 45.85 5.20 -7.47
N PRO A 115 46.86 5.62 -8.26
CA PRO A 115 46.67 6.10 -9.62
C PRO A 115 46.09 5.07 -10.61
N HIS A 116 46.18 3.76 -10.32
CA HIS A 116 45.73 2.68 -11.21
C HIS A 116 44.27 2.24 -10.98
N ASN A 117 43.50 2.93 -10.13
CA ASN A 117 42.15 2.50 -9.73
C ASN A 117 41.00 3.15 -10.54
N GLN A 118 41.30 3.73 -11.71
CA GLN A 118 40.33 4.50 -12.51
C GLN A 118 39.14 3.66 -12.99
N HIS A 119 39.33 2.38 -13.32
CA HIS A 119 38.22 1.50 -13.72
C HIS A 119 37.24 1.23 -12.57
N ALA A 120 37.73 1.02 -11.35
CA ALA A 120 36.84 0.85 -10.20
C ALA A 120 36.07 2.13 -9.85
N MET A 121 36.66 3.30 -10.09
CA MET A 121 35.97 4.59 -9.93
C MET A 121 34.84 4.76 -10.95
N ILE A 122 35.04 4.33 -12.19
CA ILE A 122 34.00 4.36 -13.23
C ILE A 122 32.90 3.34 -12.93
N ASP A 123 33.26 2.08 -12.65
CA ASP A 123 32.29 1.01 -12.36
C ASP A 123 31.47 1.32 -11.10
N GLY A 124 32.14 1.77 -10.04
CA GLY A 124 31.51 2.24 -8.82
C GLY A 124 30.63 3.47 -9.08
N GLY A 125 31.09 4.40 -9.92
CA GLY A 125 30.33 5.58 -10.31
C GLY A 125 29.02 5.23 -11.04
N LEU A 126 29.08 4.33 -12.01
CA LEU A 126 27.90 3.83 -12.72
C LEU A 126 26.94 3.10 -11.78
N ALA A 127 27.45 2.30 -10.86
CA ALA A 127 26.63 1.62 -9.85
C ALA A 127 25.89 2.62 -8.95
N PHE A 128 26.57 3.68 -8.49
CA PHE A 128 25.93 4.73 -7.69
C PHE A 128 24.87 5.51 -8.46
N ILE A 129 25.12 5.81 -9.75
CA ILE A 129 24.12 6.45 -10.62
C ILE A 129 22.89 5.55 -10.77
N ALA A 130 23.08 4.27 -11.08
CA ALA A 130 21.98 3.34 -11.29
C ALA A 130 21.12 3.18 -10.03
N ILE A 131 21.76 2.97 -8.87
CA ILE A 131 21.06 2.83 -7.58
C ILE A 131 20.36 4.14 -7.20
N GLY A 132 21.06 5.27 -7.33
CA GLY A 132 20.51 6.59 -7.03
C GLY A 132 19.30 6.93 -7.89
N ALA A 133 19.35 6.64 -9.20
CA ALA A 133 18.23 6.80 -10.11
C ALA A 133 17.04 5.90 -9.74
N ALA A 134 17.29 4.63 -9.41
CA ALA A 134 16.24 3.72 -8.95
C ALA A 134 15.54 4.22 -7.68
N ILE A 135 16.31 4.73 -6.70
CA ILE A 135 15.77 5.33 -5.47
C ILE A 135 14.97 6.61 -5.79
N ALA A 136 15.48 7.48 -6.67
CA ALA A 136 14.80 8.69 -7.08
C ALA A 136 13.46 8.37 -7.77
N VAL A 137 13.42 7.37 -8.66
CA VAL A 137 12.18 6.89 -9.30
C VAL A 137 11.23 6.31 -8.25
N ALA A 138 11.72 5.49 -7.33
CA ALA A 138 10.92 4.91 -6.24
C ALA A 138 10.33 5.99 -5.31
N SER A 139 10.98 7.15 -5.17
CA SER A 139 10.47 8.27 -4.37
C SER A 139 9.18 8.89 -4.93
N THR A 140 8.91 8.77 -6.23
CA THR A 140 7.79 9.45 -6.91
C THR A 140 6.42 8.94 -6.46
N ARG A 141 6.35 7.69 -5.98
CA ARG A 141 5.09 7.03 -5.62
C ARG A 141 5.25 6.32 -4.28
N ARG A 142 4.38 6.64 -3.32
CA ARG A 142 4.42 6.09 -1.95
C ARG A 142 4.50 4.56 -1.88
N ARG A 143 3.86 3.84 -2.82
CA ARG A 143 3.90 2.37 -2.87
C ARG A 143 5.29 1.78 -3.18
N TRP A 144 6.18 2.58 -3.75
CA TRP A 144 7.55 2.18 -4.08
C TRP A 144 8.57 2.60 -3.01
N LEU A 145 8.19 3.40 -2.01
CA LEU A 145 9.06 3.80 -0.91
C LEU A 145 9.75 2.62 -0.19
N PRO A 146 9.12 1.46 0.02
CA PRO A 146 9.81 0.32 0.63
C PRO A 146 11.07 -0.10 -0.16
N VAL A 147 11.05 0.01 -1.49
CA VAL A 147 12.21 -0.29 -2.34
C VAL A 147 13.33 0.71 -2.08
N ALA A 148 13.01 2.01 -2.03
CA ALA A 148 13.98 3.04 -1.70
C ALA A 148 14.61 2.82 -0.31
N VAL A 149 13.83 2.34 0.67
CA VAL A 149 14.33 2.02 2.01
C VAL A 149 15.25 0.80 1.99
N ILE A 150 14.82 -0.30 1.38
CA ILE A 150 15.57 -1.57 1.34
C ILE A 150 16.91 -1.39 0.63
N VAL A 151 16.95 -0.64 -0.47
CA VAL A 151 18.16 -0.42 -1.25
C VAL A 151 18.99 0.72 -0.69
N GLY A 152 18.36 1.87 -0.42
CA GLY A 152 19.06 3.10 -0.09
C GLY A 152 19.58 3.15 1.35
N VAL A 153 18.84 2.63 2.32
CA VAL A 153 19.26 2.76 3.74
C VAL A 153 20.53 1.96 4.03
N PRO A 154 20.65 0.67 3.68
CA PRO A 154 21.89 -0.07 3.95
C PRO A 154 23.11 0.57 3.28
N LEU A 155 22.97 0.95 2.00
CA LEU A 155 24.05 1.58 1.26
C LEU A 155 24.45 2.93 1.88
N GLY A 156 23.48 3.80 2.17
CA GLY A 156 23.75 5.10 2.76
C GLY A 156 24.38 4.99 4.15
N LEU A 157 23.98 4.01 4.98
CA LEU A 157 24.61 3.77 6.27
C LEU A 157 26.07 3.30 6.15
N ILE A 158 26.37 2.41 5.21
CA ILE A 158 27.75 1.97 4.92
C ILE A 158 28.60 3.17 4.51
N MET A 159 28.07 4.02 3.62
CA MET A 159 28.74 5.25 3.19
C MET A 159 28.95 6.19 4.38
N GLY A 160 27.91 6.46 5.18
CA GLY A 160 28.01 7.29 6.37
C GLY A 160 29.10 6.83 7.34
N GLY A 161 29.20 5.51 7.57
CA GLY A 161 30.28 4.92 8.38
C GLY A 161 31.66 5.23 7.82
N ARG A 162 31.88 5.11 6.50
CA ARG A 162 33.14 5.52 5.86
C ARG A 162 33.42 7.01 6.01
N GLY A 163 32.40 7.85 5.87
CA GLY A 163 32.54 9.30 6.00
C GLY A 163 33.09 9.71 7.37
N VAL A 164 32.70 9.01 8.44
CA VAL A 164 33.24 9.23 9.79
C VAL A 164 34.73 8.87 9.87
N HIS A 165 35.14 7.77 9.22
CA HIS A 165 36.54 7.35 9.18
C HIS A 165 37.44 8.25 8.32
N GLU A 166 36.85 8.99 7.38
CA GLU A 166 37.59 9.89 6.48
C GLU A 166 37.79 11.30 7.06
N ILE A 167 37.21 11.60 8.23
CA ILE A 167 37.41 12.87 8.93
C ILE A 167 38.90 13.05 9.24
N GLY A 168 39.49 14.10 8.67
CA GLY A 168 40.92 14.41 8.83
C GLY A 168 41.85 13.74 7.82
N VAL A 169 41.35 12.82 6.99
CA VAL A 169 42.13 12.17 5.91
C VAL A 169 41.72 12.73 4.54
N PHE A 170 40.41 12.83 4.29
CA PHE A 170 39.88 13.33 3.02
C PHE A 170 38.55 14.06 3.24
N ALA A 171 38.62 15.38 3.42
CA ALA A 171 37.46 16.21 3.78
C ALA A 171 36.30 16.09 2.78
N TRP A 172 36.60 15.99 1.47
CA TRP A 172 35.56 15.84 0.45
C TRP A 172 34.83 14.50 0.55
N GLY A 173 35.56 13.41 0.76
CA GLY A 173 34.97 12.08 0.99
C GLY A 173 34.12 12.06 2.25
N ALA A 174 34.64 12.60 3.36
CA ALA A 174 33.91 12.69 4.62
C ALA A 174 32.56 13.39 4.46
N VAL A 175 32.51 14.50 3.72
CA VAL A 175 31.27 15.24 3.44
C VAL A 175 30.34 14.43 2.54
N ALA A 176 30.83 13.88 1.43
CA ALA A 176 29.99 13.15 0.47
C ALA A 176 29.37 11.89 1.10
N HIS A 177 30.19 11.11 1.80
CA HIS A 177 29.80 9.91 2.52
C HIS A 177 28.88 10.23 3.71
N GLY A 178 29.21 11.26 4.48
CA GLY A 178 28.40 11.73 5.60
C GLY A 178 27.01 12.19 5.16
N ALA A 179 26.91 12.91 4.04
CA ALA A 179 25.62 13.35 3.47
C ALA A 179 24.73 12.16 3.06
N ALA A 180 25.30 11.13 2.44
CA ALA A 180 24.58 9.90 2.11
C ALA A 180 24.07 9.18 3.37
N GLY A 181 24.92 9.08 4.40
CA GLY A 181 24.53 8.51 5.70
C GLY A 181 23.40 9.25 6.39
N LEU A 182 23.49 10.58 6.45
CA LEU A 182 22.45 11.41 7.05
C LEU A 182 21.12 11.27 6.30
N ALA A 183 21.14 11.30 4.97
CA ALA A 183 19.94 11.13 4.16
C ALA A 183 19.28 9.75 4.38
N ALA A 184 20.07 8.69 4.51
CA ALA A 184 19.59 7.35 4.83
C ALA A 184 18.94 7.26 6.21
N ILE A 185 19.53 7.88 7.24
CA ILE A 185 18.95 7.94 8.59
C ILE A 185 17.61 8.67 8.55
N VAL A 186 17.55 9.83 7.91
CA VAL A 186 16.32 10.62 7.78
C VAL A 186 15.23 9.82 7.05
N LEU A 187 15.60 9.13 5.97
CA LEU A 187 14.69 8.24 5.24
C LEU A 187 14.14 7.13 6.15
N LEU A 188 15.02 6.43 6.87
CA LEU A 188 14.62 5.35 7.78
C LEU A 188 13.67 5.84 8.88
N VAL A 189 14.00 6.96 9.52
CA VAL A 189 13.21 7.53 10.61
C VAL A 189 11.85 7.97 10.09
N THR A 190 11.81 8.77 9.03
CA THR A 190 10.54 9.30 8.49
C THR A 190 9.64 8.18 7.96
N TYR A 191 10.20 7.15 7.33
CA TYR A 191 9.46 5.97 6.89
C TYR A 191 8.90 5.18 8.08
N SER A 192 9.74 4.91 9.10
CA SER A 192 9.35 4.15 10.29
C SER A 192 8.25 4.84 11.08
N VAL A 193 8.33 6.16 11.23
CA VAL A 193 7.30 6.97 11.90
C VAL A 193 5.99 6.89 11.12
N ALA A 194 6.01 7.12 9.81
CA ALA A 194 4.80 7.04 8.97
C ALA A 194 4.15 5.65 8.97
N TRP A 195 4.96 4.60 8.98
CA TRP A 195 4.51 3.21 9.05
C TRP A 195 3.85 2.88 10.38
N ARG A 196 4.45 3.31 11.50
CA ARG A 196 3.88 3.14 12.85
C ARG A 196 2.53 3.87 13.00
N TYR A 197 2.41 5.10 12.50
CA TYR A 197 1.15 5.85 12.55
C TYR A 197 0.03 5.16 11.74
N SER A 198 0.34 4.68 10.54
CA SER A 198 -0.64 3.96 9.70
C SER A 198 -1.13 2.67 10.38
N ARG A 199 -0.24 1.93 11.06
CA ARG A 199 -0.61 0.71 11.79
C ARG A 199 -1.47 0.96 13.03
N ARG A 200 -1.26 2.07 13.74
CA ARG A 200 -2.07 2.42 14.93
C ARG A 200 -3.50 2.80 14.55
N ARG A 201 -3.66 3.60 13.50
CA ARG A 201 -4.98 4.03 13.03
C ARG A 201 -5.86 2.86 12.58
N GLY A 202 -5.28 1.82 11.98
CA GLY A 202 -6.01 0.60 11.62
C GLY A 202 -6.36 -0.34 12.78
N ARG A 203 -5.88 -0.06 14.01
CA ARG A 203 -6.25 -0.80 15.24
C ARG A 203 -7.31 -0.09 16.08
N GLU A 204 -7.50 1.21 15.88
CA GLU A 204 -8.45 2.05 16.62
C GLU A 204 -9.85 2.10 15.96
N GLU A 205 -10.06 1.38 14.85
CA GLU A 205 -11.38 1.08 14.30
C GLU A 205 -11.80 -0.35 14.71
N PRO A 206 -12.35 -0.56 15.91
CA PRO A 206 -13.14 -1.74 16.19
C PRO A 206 -14.50 -1.60 15.48
N VAL A 207 -14.86 -2.64 14.72
CA VAL A 207 -16.24 -2.91 14.31
C VAL A 207 -17.02 -3.34 15.54
#